data_AF-A0A7R9L953-F1
#
_entry.id   AF-A0A7R9L953-F1
#
_cell.length_a   1.000
_cell.length_b   1.000
_cell.length_c   1.000
_cell.angle_alpha   90.00
_cell.angle_beta   90.00
_cell.angle_gamma   90.00
#
_symmetry.space_group_name_H-M   'P 1'
#
loop_
_entity.id
_entity.type
_entity.pdbx_description
1 polymer ?
#
loop_
_entity_poly.entity_id
_entity_poly.type
_entity_poly.pdbx_seq_one_letter_code
_entity_poly.pdbx_strand_id
1 'polypeptide(L)'
;MSSKMPYKVLCVCLGNICRSPTAEVVLRHYCDEKRLNVVVDSAGTSNYHPNKSPDSRSQKHAIKRGYDLSGLRARQLKIQDFLEFDLILAMDHQNFADIQHVYNQASSQFGLAQIKAKIALMSEHDHVYPQQALPDPYYGEADGFERVLDQCESSSLAWVQLKPFNTLSLNSIASHYVKIQSIVDLQQALQFSKAHDLNVLLLSGGSNMMLPEHIHALVVAIDIQDAESKTIKVGAGQVWHDFVLWTTTQQLYGLQNLALIPGLVGASPVQNIGAYGVEVGEFIQSVEVYDRQSALTLSIQAQDCQFSYRHSIFKDDPDRYVITHVIFKLLKHADLKVNYGDLKDAMMDDMSAENLQKQVIHIRQSKLPDPKEYPNVGSFFKNPIIKQQEFSQLIAKFPNIPHYPQAGNHVKIAAGWLIDQSGWKGKQLNQVGMFHKQALVLVNYADATLTDVRATYQAVQKDVFEKFGVYLEPEPVLYNELGLIENH
;
A
#
# COMPACT_ATOMS: atom_id res chain seq x y z
N MET A 1 -0.22 -18.75 -25.57
CA MET A 1 -1.27 -17.85 -26.12
C MET A 1 -1.73 -16.98 -24.97
N SER A 2 -1.31 -15.70 -24.95
CA SER A 2 -1.72 -14.64 -24.00
C SER A 2 -3.24 -14.69 -23.77
N SER A 3 -3.78 -14.49 -22.55
CA SER A 3 -5.25 -14.39 -22.45
C SER A 3 -5.69 -13.19 -23.26
N LYS A 4 -6.45 -13.50 -24.30
CA LYS A 4 -6.74 -12.62 -25.42
C LYS A 4 -7.81 -11.58 -25.10
N MET A 5 -8.33 -11.51 -23.88
CA MET A 5 -9.48 -10.64 -23.58
C MET A 5 -9.05 -9.42 -22.75
N PRO A 6 -9.26 -8.20 -23.27
CA PRO A 6 -8.96 -6.98 -22.52
C PRO A 6 -9.91 -6.84 -21.32
N TYR A 7 -9.41 -6.21 -20.24
CA TYR A 7 -10.26 -5.80 -19.13
C TYR A 7 -11.18 -4.66 -19.61
N LYS A 8 -12.47 -4.74 -19.33
CA LYS A 8 -13.46 -3.81 -19.89
C LYS A 8 -14.02 -2.89 -18.82
N VAL A 9 -13.89 -1.58 -19.04
CA VAL A 9 -14.40 -0.52 -18.15
C VAL A 9 -15.49 0.29 -18.84
N LEU A 10 -16.60 0.52 -18.16
CA LEU A 10 -17.70 1.35 -18.65
C LEU A 10 -17.87 2.59 -17.77
N CYS A 11 -17.66 3.77 -18.33
CA CYS A 11 -17.92 5.05 -17.66
C CYS A 11 -19.40 5.44 -17.82
N VAL A 12 -20.12 5.75 -16.74
CA VAL A 12 -21.56 5.97 -16.77
C VAL A 12 -21.96 7.29 -16.11
N CYS A 13 -22.65 8.15 -16.87
CA CYS A 13 -23.28 9.36 -16.36
C CYS A 13 -24.78 9.37 -16.67
N LEU A 14 -25.49 10.49 -16.43
CA LEU A 14 -26.91 10.58 -16.73
C LEU A 14 -27.23 10.43 -18.23
N GLY A 15 -26.66 11.30 -19.08
CA GLY A 15 -27.07 11.45 -20.49
C GLY A 15 -26.07 10.99 -21.55
N ASN A 16 -24.87 10.53 -21.15
CA ASN A 16 -23.78 10.08 -22.01
C ASN A 16 -23.32 11.06 -23.11
N ILE A 17 -23.39 12.36 -22.84
CA ILE A 17 -22.93 13.39 -23.79
C ILE A 17 -21.86 14.31 -23.19
N CYS A 18 -21.48 14.14 -21.93
CA CYS A 18 -20.53 15.06 -21.30
C CYS A 18 -19.56 14.34 -20.36
N ARG A 19 -19.95 14.11 -19.11
CA ARG A 19 -19.08 13.51 -18.08
C ARG A 19 -18.55 12.12 -18.47
N SER A 20 -19.41 11.17 -18.84
CA SER A 20 -18.94 9.82 -19.18
C SER A 20 -18.15 9.70 -20.47
N PRO A 21 -18.46 10.41 -21.58
CA PRO A 21 -17.57 10.47 -22.74
C PRO A 21 -16.21 11.10 -22.44
N THR A 22 -16.16 12.12 -21.57
CA THR A 22 -14.88 12.70 -21.12
C THR A 22 -14.08 11.69 -20.29
N ALA A 23 -14.71 11.02 -19.33
CA ALA A 23 -14.05 9.98 -18.53
C ALA A 23 -13.54 8.83 -19.41
N GLU A 24 -14.30 8.42 -20.43
CA GLU A 24 -13.90 7.36 -21.36
C GLU A 24 -12.58 7.69 -22.08
N VAL A 25 -12.47 8.88 -22.69
CA VAL A 25 -11.26 9.24 -23.45
C VAL A 25 -10.07 9.51 -22.55
N VAL A 26 -10.28 10.09 -21.36
CA VAL A 26 -9.21 10.38 -20.40
C VAL A 26 -8.67 9.08 -19.80
N LEU A 27 -9.56 8.18 -19.36
CA LEU A 27 -9.15 6.89 -18.83
C LEU A 27 -8.46 6.05 -19.91
N ARG A 28 -9.02 6.01 -21.12
CA ARG A 28 -8.39 5.35 -22.26
C ARG A 28 -7.00 5.91 -22.53
N HIS A 29 -6.83 7.24 -22.54
CA HIS A 29 -5.53 7.87 -22.73
C HIS A 29 -4.50 7.40 -21.71
N TYR A 30 -4.84 7.39 -20.41
CA TYR A 30 -3.92 6.88 -19.39
C TYR A 30 -3.67 5.38 -19.52
N CYS A 31 -4.69 4.57 -19.83
CA CYS A 31 -4.49 3.16 -20.12
C CYS A 31 -3.52 2.95 -21.30
N ASP A 32 -3.67 3.71 -22.38
CA ASP A 32 -2.82 3.64 -23.57
C ASP A 32 -1.39 4.11 -23.27
N GLU A 33 -1.23 5.25 -22.60
CA GLU A 33 0.05 5.81 -22.17
C GLU A 33 0.83 4.79 -21.32
N LYS A 34 0.11 4.08 -20.43
CA LYS A 34 0.68 3.06 -19.54
C LYS A 34 0.67 1.64 -20.15
N ARG A 35 0.26 1.49 -21.41
CA ARG A 35 0.19 0.22 -22.17
C ARG A 35 -0.63 -0.88 -21.47
N LEU A 36 -1.70 -0.50 -20.79
CA LEU A 36 -2.63 -1.42 -20.14
C LEU A 36 -3.56 -2.04 -21.18
N ASN A 37 -3.82 -3.35 -21.08
CA ASN A 37 -4.77 -4.05 -21.95
C ASN A 37 -6.22 -3.82 -21.49
N VAL A 38 -6.68 -2.58 -21.58
CA VAL A 38 -8.00 -2.13 -21.10
C VAL A 38 -8.80 -1.53 -22.25
N VAL A 39 -10.06 -1.97 -22.39
CA VAL A 39 -11.03 -1.34 -23.28
C VAL A 39 -11.97 -0.49 -22.44
N VAL A 40 -12.04 0.79 -22.76
CA VAL A 40 -12.93 1.74 -22.10
C VAL A 40 -14.06 2.14 -23.04
N ASP A 41 -15.29 2.16 -22.55
CA ASP A 41 -16.49 2.64 -23.24
C ASP A 41 -17.28 3.58 -22.29
N SER A 42 -18.33 4.24 -22.79
CA SER A 42 -19.25 5.01 -21.96
C SER A 42 -20.73 4.79 -22.26
N ALA A 43 -21.56 5.03 -21.25
CA ALA A 43 -23.01 4.95 -21.35
C ALA A 43 -23.72 5.97 -20.45
N GLY A 44 -25.05 6.00 -20.59
CA GLY A 44 -25.97 6.86 -19.86
C GLY A 44 -26.97 6.04 -19.04
N THR A 45 -27.29 6.45 -17.82
CA THR A 45 -28.39 5.83 -17.05
C THR A 45 -29.75 6.13 -17.69
N SER A 46 -29.87 7.31 -18.33
CA SER A 46 -31.02 7.71 -19.15
C SER A 46 -30.77 7.48 -20.64
N ASN A 47 -31.86 7.42 -21.41
CA ASN A 47 -31.83 7.40 -22.87
C ASN A 47 -32.23 8.77 -23.47
N TYR A 48 -31.80 9.89 -22.88
CA TYR A 48 -32.21 11.23 -23.35
C TYR A 48 -31.56 11.64 -24.67
N HIS A 49 -30.41 11.05 -25.03
CA HIS A 49 -29.60 11.50 -26.16
C HIS A 49 -29.11 10.36 -27.06
N PRO A 50 -29.93 9.37 -27.44
CA PRO A 50 -29.47 8.22 -28.22
C PRO A 50 -28.76 8.65 -29.50
N ASN A 51 -27.58 8.08 -29.72
CA ASN A 51 -26.70 8.31 -30.88
C ASN A 51 -26.26 9.76 -31.10
N LYS A 52 -26.46 10.67 -30.14
CA LYS A 52 -25.90 12.03 -30.24
C LYS A 52 -24.39 11.99 -30.01
N SER A 53 -23.67 12.90 -30.64
CA SER A 53 -22.27 13.19 -30.29
C SER A 53 -22.20 13.81 -28.90
N PRO A 54 -21.04 13.73 -28.22
CA PRO A 54 -20.79 14.51 -27.01
C PRO A 54 -21.06 16.01 -27.21
N ASP A 55 -21.40 16.71 -26.13
CA ASP A 55 -21.66 18.14 -26.10
C ASP A 55 -20.46 18.91 -26.69
N SER A 56 -20.74 19.84 -27.59
CA SER A 56 -19.72 20.57 -28.34
C SER A 56 -18.79 21.39 -27.44
N ARG A 57 -19.26 21.84 -26.28
CA ARG A 57 -18.41 22.52 -25.29
C ARG A 57 -17.46 21.53 -24.64
N SER A 58 -17.93 20.34 -24.26
CA SER A 58 -17.05 19.28 -23.76
C SER A 58 -15.95 18.93 -24.76
N GLN A 59 -16.30 18.75 -26.04
CA GLN A 59 -15.33 18.52 -27.12
C GLN A 59 -14.32 19.67 -27.23
N LYS A 60 -14.77 20.92 -27.18
CA LYS A 60 -13.91 22.11 -27.29
C LYS A 60 -12.89 22.20 -26.16
N HIS A 61 -13.27 21.86 -24.92
CA HIS A 61 -12.35 21.89 -23.79
C HIS A 61 -11.40 20.69 -23.82
N ALA A 62 -11.90 19.50 -24.10
CA ALA A 62 -11.12 18.28 -24.15
C ALA A 62 -10.02 18.30 -25.25
N ILE A 63 -10.33 18.84 -26.44
CA ILE A 63 -9.35 18.97 -27.53
C ILE A 63 -8.15 19.83 -27.12
N LYS A 64 -8.36 20.87 -26.28
CA LYS A 64 -7.25 21.70 -25.78
C LYS A 64 -6.26 20.91 -24.93
N ARG A 65 -6.71 19.82 -24.31
CA ARG A 65 -5.90 18.91 -23.50
C ARG A 65 -5.44 17.66 -24.26
N GLY A 66 -5.71 17.59 -25.57
CA GLY A 66 -5.29 16.46 -26.42
C GLY A 66 -6.28 15.29 -26.46
N TYR A 67 -7.51 15.46 -25.96
CA TYR A 67 -8.54 14.41 -25.99
C TYR A 67 -9.58 14.67 -27.09
N ASP A 68 -9.82 13.69 -27.95
CA ASP A 68 -10.84 13.75 -29.00
C ASP A 68 -12.07 12.90 -28.64
N LEU A 69 -13.20 13.56 -28.42
CA LEU A 69 -14.49 12.93 -28.11
C LEU A 69 -15.41 12.81 -29.33
N SER A 70 -15.03 13.39 -30.48
CA SER A 70 -15.93 13.60 -31.62
C SER A 70 -16.44 12.29 -32.25
N GLY A 71 -15.68 11.20 -32.10
CA GLY A 71 -16.06 9.86 -32.56
C GLY A 71 -17.11 9.16 -31.69
N LEU A 72 -17.32 9.59 -30.45
CA LEU A 72 -18.17 8.88 -29.50
C LEU A 72 -19.66 9.12 -29.76
N ARG A 73 -20.51 8.16 -29.39
CA ARG A 73 -21.96 8.24 -29.58
C ARG A 73 -22.68 7.79 -28.33
N ALA A 74 -23.60 8.63 -27.88
CA ALA A 74 -24.36 8.41 -26.66
C ALA A 74 -25.23 7.13 -26.76
N ARG A 75 -25.12 6.26 -25.76
CA ARG A 75 -25.92 5.04 -25.61
C ARG A 75 -26.43 4.89 -24.18
N GLN A 76 -27.52 4.16 -24.00
CA GLN A 76 -28.02 3.80 -22.68
C GLN A 76 -27.27 2.58 -22.12
N LEU A 77 -27.07 2.57 -20.81
CA LEU A 77 -26.65 1.41 -20.03
C LEU A 77 -27.69 0.29 -20.17
N LYS A 78 -27.22 -0.93 -20.45
CA LYS A 78 -28.04 -2.13 -20.63
C LYS A 78 -27.71 -3.16 -19.56
N ILE A 79 -28.67 -4.04 -19.27
CA ILE A 79 -28.44 -5.17 -18.36
C ILE A 79 -27.31 -6.11 -18.84
N GLN A 80 -27.08 -6.19 -20.17
CA GLN A 80 -25.98 -6.98 -20.73
C GLN A 80 -24.60 -6.38 -20.43
N ASP A 81 -24.50 -5.07 -20.19
CA ASP A 81 -23.21 -4.44 -19.87
C ASP A 81 -22.61 -5.06 -18.59
N PHE A 82 -23.44 -5.53 -17.64
CA PHE A 82 -22.99 -6.18 -16.41
C PHE A 82 -22.36 -7.57 -16.59
N LEU A 83 -22.58 -8.19 -17.77
CA LEU A 83 -21.99 -9.47 -18.17
C LEU A 83 -20.72 -9.26 -19.00
N GLU A 84 -20.64 -8.11 -19.68
CA GLU A 84 -19.58 -7.79 -20.63
C GLU A 84 -18.43 -7.02 -19.99
N PHE A 85 -18.74 -6.05 -19.13
CA PHE A 85 -17.76 -5.19 -18.48
C PHE A 85 -17.35 -5.74 -17.11
N ASP A 86 -16.08 -5.58 -16.79
CA ASP A 86 -15.50 -6.01 -15.51
C ASP A 86 -15.66 -4.90 -14.44
N LEU A 87 -15.74 -3.64 -14.87
CA LEU A 87 -15.91 -2.47 -14.00
C LEU A 87 -16.86 -1.45 -14.63
N ILE A 88 -17.79 -0.94 -13.83
CA ILE A 88 -18.70 0.15 -14.20
C ILE A 88 -18.48 1.32 -13.25
N LEU A 89 -18.05 2.46 -13.79
CA LEU A 89 -17.68 3.66 -13.05
C LEU A 89 -18.80 4.70 -13.13
N ALA A 90 -19.42 4.99 -12.00
CA ALA A 90 -20.44 6.02 -11.87
C ALA A 90 -19.81 7.41 -11.73
N MET A 91 -20.30 8.39 -12.50
CA MET A 91 -19.77 9.76 -12.43
C MET A 91 -20.27 10.53 -11.19
N ASP A 92 -21.43 10.18 -10.63
CA ASP A 92 -21.96 10.78 -9.41
C ASP A 92 -22.76 9.76 -8.58
N HIS A 93 -23.18 10.17 -7.37
CA HIS A 93 -23.93 9.32 -6.44
C HIS A 93 -25.32 8.90 -6.98
N GLN A 94 -25.98 9.75 -7.76
CA GLN A 94 -27.27 9.41 -8.35
C GLN A 94 -27.08 8.37 -9.47
N ASN A 95 -26.06 8.55 -10.31
CA ASN A 95 -25.69 7.58 -11.33
C ASN A 95 -25.31 6.25 -10.68
N PHE A 96 -24.58 6.26 -9.55
CA PHE A 96 -24.26 5.05 -8.80
C PHE A 96 -25.54 4.33 -8.35
N ALA A 97 -26.49 5.04 -7.74
CA ALA A 97 -27.77 4.48 -7.33
C ALA A 97 -28.58 3.92 -8.52
N ASP A 98 -28.63 4.65 -9.63
CA ASP A 98 -29.31 4.21 -10.86
C ASP A 98 -28.67 2.94 -11.44
N ILE A 99 -27.33 2.87 -11.51
CA ILE A 99 -26.58 1.70 -11.96
C ILE A 99 -26.86 0.51 -11.03
N GLN A 100 -26.92 0.73 -9.72
CA GLN A 100 -27.23 -0.30 -8.74
C GLN A 100 -28.64 -0.87 -8.93
N HIS A 101 -29.60 -0.03 -9.35
CA HIS A 101 -30.94 -0.50 -9.70
C HIS A 101 -30.91 -1.43 -10.92
N VAL A 102 -30.19 -1.08 -11.99
CA VAL A 102 -30.04 -1.92 -13.18
C VAL A 102 -29.25 -3.19 -12.86
N TYR A 103 -28.24 -3.12 -11.99
CA TYR A 103 -27.48 -4.27 -11.49
C TYR A 103 -28.38 -5.29 -10.79
N ASN A 104 -29.31 -4.83 -9.95
CA ASN A 104 -30.24 -5.72 -9.25
C ASN A 104 -31.18 -6.42 -10.24
N GLN A 105 -31.59 -5.72 -11.31
CA GLN A 105 -32.36 -6.34 -12.39
C GLN A 105 -31.54 -7.38 -13.16
N ALA A 106 -30.30 -7.05 -13.54
CA ALA A 106 -29.39 -7.97 -14.22
C ALA A 106 -29.08 -9.21 -13.36
N SER A 107 -28.80 -9.02 -12.07
CA SER A 107 -28.55 -10.09 -11.10
C SER A 107 -29.76 -11.00 -10.92
N SER A 108 -30.97 -10.42 -10.91
CA SER A 108 -32.21 -11.20 -10.84
C SER A 108 -32.46 -12.00 -12.12
N GLN A 109 -32.10 -11.44 -13.28
CA GLN A 109 -32.34 -12.06 -14.58
C GLN A 109 -31.31 -13.14 -14.94
N PHE A 110 -30.02 -12.91 -14.66
CA PHE A 110 -28.92 -13.80 -15.07
C PHE A 110 -28.32 -14.60 -13.91
N GLY A 111 -28.61 -14.22 -12.67
CA GLY A 111 -27.99 -14.78 -11.48
C GLY A 111 -26.63 -14.15 -11.17
N LEU A 112 -26.33 -13.98 -9.87
CA LEU A 112 -25.10 -13.31 -9.39
C LEU A 112 -23.81 -13.94 -9.93
N ALA A 113 -23.78 -15.27 -10.12
CA ALA A 113 -22.60 -15.98 -10.62
C ALA A 113 -22.22 -15.62 -12.07
N GLN A 114 -23.12 -15.02 -12.84
CA GLN A 114 -22.85 -14.57 -14.21
C GLN A 114 -22.45 -13.09 -14.30
N ILE A 115 -22.68 -12.32 -13.24
CA ILE A 115 -22.36 -10.90 -13.21
C ILE A 115 -20.85 -10.74 -13.04
N LYS A 116 -20.23 -9.99 -13.95
CA LYS A 116 -18.80 -9.66 -13.89
C LYS A 116 -18.56 -8.29 -13.29
N ALA A 117 -19.42 -7.34 -13.63
CA ALA A 117 -19.19 -5.94 -13.34
C ALA A 117 -19.15 -5.66 -11.83
N LYS A 118 -18.01 -5.16 -11.35
CA LYS A 118 -17.95 -4.39 -10.11
C LYS A 118 -18.45 -2.97 -10.38
N ILE A 119 -19.19 -2.39 -9.43
CA ILE A 119 -19.66 -1.00 -9.51
C ILE A 119 -18.87 -0.15 -8.54
N ALA A 120 -18.46 1.02 -9.00
CA ALA A 120 -17.61 1.96 -8.26
C ALA A 120 -17.96 3.41 -8.64
N LEU A 121 -17.64 4.36 -7.77
CA LEU A 121 -17.57 5.77 -8.18
C LEU A 121 -16.29 5.97 -8.99
N MET A 122 -16.32 6.83 -10.02
CA MET A 122 -15.10 7.21 -10.76
C MET A 122 -14.00 7.73 -9.82
N SER A 123 -14.38 8.36 -8.71
CA SER A 123 -13.46 8.92 -7.71
C SER A 123 -13.17 7.99 -6.52
N GLU A 124 -13.50 6.69 -6.59
CA GLU A 124 -13.36 5.77 -5.44
C GLU A 124 -11.93 5.71 -4.90
N HIS A 125 -10.93 5.82 -5.79
CA HIS A 125 -9.51 5.78 -5.44
C HIS A 125 -8.82 7.15 -5.53
N ASP A 126 -9.56 8.21 -5.87
CA ASP A 126 -9.01 9.55 -6.05
C ASP A 126 -8.67 10.20 -4.69
N HIS A 127 -7.44 10.67 -4.51
CA HIS A 127 -7.02 11.33 -3.26
C HIS A 127 -7.28 12.83 -3.25
N VAL A 128 -7.37 13.46 -4.43
CA VAL A 128 -7.68 14.88 -4.57
C VAL A 128 -9.18 15.09 -4.40
N TYR A 129 -9.98 14.18 -4.96
CA TYR A 129 -11.44 14.24 -4.95
C TYR A 129 -12.09 12.98 -4.34
N PRO A 130 -11.75 12.58 -3.11
CA PRO A 130 -12.12 11.28 -2.55
C PRO A 130 -13.63 11.09 -2.46
N GLN A 131 -14.13 10.10 -3.21
CA GLN A 131 -15.56 9.76 -3.32
C GLN A 131 -16.45 10.96 -3.70
N GLN A 132 -15.89 12.01 -4.30
CA GLN A 132 -16.67 13.16 -4.73
C GLN A 132 -17.36 12.86 -6.06
N ALA A 133 -18.60 13.36 -6.21
CA ALA A 133 -19.27 13.36 -7.51
C ALA A 133 -18.50 14.23 -8.51
N LEU A 134 -18.38 13.78 -9.76
CA LEU A 134 -17.92 14.64 -10.84
C LEU A 134 -18.93 15.77 -11.04
N PRO A 135 -18.46 17.03 -11.09
CA PRO A 135 -19.33 18.19 -11.15
C PRO A 135 -20.18 18.14 -12.41
N ASP A 136 -21.43 18.57 -12.28
CA ASP A 136 -22.26 18.79 -13.45
C ASP A 136 -21.85 20.12 -14.12
N PRO A 137 -21.32 20.10 -15.36
CA PRO A 137 -20.77 21.30 -15.98
C PRO A 137 -21.86 22.29 -16.45
N TYR A 138 -23.14 21.92 -16.38
CA TYR A 138 -24.25 22.75 -16.86
C TYR A 138 -24.77 23.72 -15.80
N TYR A 139 -24.48 23.48 -14.52
CA TYR A 139 -24.94 24.31 -13.40
C TYR A 139 -23.81 25.13 -12.75
N GLY A 140 -22.58 25.03 -13.27
CA GLY A 140 -21.40 25.78 -12.79
C GLY A 140 -21.18 27.11 -13.50
N GLU A 141 -20.31 27.96 -12.93
CA GLU A 141 -19.77 29.14 -13.61
C GLU A 141 -18.89 28.75 -14.81
N ALA A 142 -18.35 29.74 -15.55
CA ALA A 142 -17.74 29.61 -16.88
C ALA A 142 -16.70 28.48 -17.06
N ASP A 143 -16.10 27.97 -15.99
CA ASP A 143 -15.05 26.93 -15.98
C ASP A 143 -15.57 25.49 -15.74
N GLY A 144 -16.89 25.25 -15.76
CA GLY A 144 -17.48 23.95 -15.41
C GLY A 144 -16.92 22.74 -16.18
N PHE A 145 -16.57 22.89 -17.45
CA PHE A 145 -15.99 21.82 -18.27
C PHE A 145 -14.51 21.54 -17.96
N GLU A 146 -13.74 22.55 -17.54
CA GLU A 146 -12.35 22.36 -17.11
C GLU A 146 -12.30 21.57 -15.80
N ARG A 147 -13.20 21.86 -14.85
CA ARG A 147 -13.29 21.10 -13.60
C ARG A 147 -13.64 19.63 -13.82
N VAL A 148 -14.50 19.33 -14.81
CA VAL A 148 -14.78 17.95 -15.21
C VAL A 148 -13.52 17.27 -15.74
N LEU A 149 -12.72 17.96 -16.56
CA LEU A 149 -11.45 17.42 -17.06
C LEU A 149 -10.44 17.20 -15.93
N ASP A 150 -10.25 18.18 -15.05
CA ASP A 150 -9.34 18.08 -13.89
C ASP A 150 -9.66 16.86 -13.03
N GLN A 151 -10.95 16.68 -12.70
CA GLN A 151 -11.37 15.54 -11.90
C GLN A 151 -11.34 14.22 -12.68
N CYS A 152 -11.70 14.19 -13.97
CA CYS A 152 -11.54 13.00 -14.81
C CYS A 152 -10.08 12.57 -14.92
N GLU A 153 -9.15 13.52 -15.03
CA GLU A 153 -7.71 13.24 -15.10
C GLU A 153 -7.20 12.68 -13.78
N SER A 154 -7.49 13.37 -12.66
CA SER A 154 -7.13 12.93 -11.31
C SER A 154 -7.68 11.53 -11.01
N SER A 155 -8.97 11.33 -11.26
CA SER A 155 -9.65 10.07 -10.95
C SER A 155 -9.18 8.95 -11.86
N SER A 156 -9.02 9.19 -13.16
CA SER A 156 -8.50 8.17 -14.10
C SER A 156 -7.08 7.72 -13.71
N LEU A 157 -6.23 8.68 -13.33
CA LEU A 157 -4.87 8.39 -12.92
C LEU A 157 -4.83 7.52 -11.64
N ALA A 158 -5.73 7.80 -10.69
CA ALA A 158 -5.86 7.02 -9.46
C ALA A 158 -6.26 5.55 -9.69
N TRP A 159 -6.95 5.23 -10.79
CA TRP A 159 -7.28 3.84 -11.16
C TRP A 159 -6.09 3.06 -11.71
N VAL A 160 -5.07 3.76 -12.24
CA VAL A 160 -3.95 3.11 -12.95
C VAL A 160 -2.63 3.19 -12.18
N GLN A 161 -2.57 3.92 -11.06
CA GLN A 161 -1.35 4.10 -10.27
C GLN A 161 -1.37 3.36 -8.92
N LEU A 162 -0.18 2.97 -8.46
CA LEU A 162 0.08 2.34 -7.17
C LEU A 162 0.60 3.30 -6.09
N LYS A 163 0.73 4.60 -6.41
CA LYS A 163 1.13 5.64 -5.44
C LYS A 163 0.36 5.57 -4.12
N PRO A 164 -0.97 5.32 -4.10
CA PRO A 164 -1.75 5.19 -2.87
C PRO A 164 -1.37 4.01 -1.98
N PHE A 165 -0.80 2.97 -2.60
CA PHE A 165 -0.61 1.66 -1.98
C PHE A 165 0.80 1.44 -1.47
N ASN A 166 1.68 2.45 -1.54
CA ASN A 166 3.00 2.40 -0.93
C ASN A 166 3.26 3.67 -0.12
N THR A 167 3.71 3.55 1.13
CA THR A 167 3.78 4.69 2.05
C THR A 167 4.91 5.66 1.75
N LEU A 168 5.88 5.26 0.92
CA LEU A 168 6.89 6.17 0.35
C LEU A 168 6.32 7.08 -0.74
N SER A 169 5.08 6.82 -1.16
CA SER A 169 4.35 7.56 -2.20
C SER A 169 5.12 7.65 -3.52
N LEU A 170 5.80 6.56 -3.90
CA LEU A 170 6.44 6.44 -5.20
C LEU A 170 5.37 6.24 -6.28
N ASN A 171 5.52 6.97 -7.39
CA ASN A 171 4.67 6.84 -8.56
C ASN A 171 5.02 5.53 -9.29
N SER A 172 4.33 4.45 -8.92
CA SER A 172 4.52 3.12 -9.52
C SER A 172 3.28 2.68 -10.28
N ILE A 173 3.47 1.95 -11.37
CA ILE A 173 2.39 1.48 -12.24
C ILE A 173 2.59 0.01 -12.49
N ALA A 174 1.57 -0.80 -12.21
CA ALA A 174 1.60 -2.22 -12.48
C ALA A 174 0.90 -2.57 -13.79
N SER A 175 1.49 -3.49 -14.56
CA SER A 175 0.87 -4.05 -15.76
C SER A 175 -0.44 -4.76 -15.46
N HIS A 176 -0.53 -5.39 -14.28
CA HIS A 176 -1.71 -6.11 -13.80
C HIS A 176 -1.84 -5.91 -12.30
N TYR A 177 -3.06 -5.70 -11.83
CA TYR A 177 -3.39 -5.54 -10.42
C TYR A 177 -4.65 -6.32 -10.08
N VAL A 178 -4.64 -7.01 -8.95
CA VAL A 178 -5.84 -7.66 -8.40
C VAL A 178 -5.85 -7.51 -6.90
N LYS A 179 -7.02 -7.17 -6.35
CA LYS A 179 -7.27 -7.19 -4.92
C LYS A 179 -7.92 -8.53 -4.56
N ILE A 180 -7.34 -9.27 -3.63
CA ILE A 180 -7.84 -10.58 -3.19
C ILE A 180 -8.49 -10.46 -1.80
N GLN A 181 -9.64 -11.09 -1.62
CA GLN A 181 -10.39 -11.09 -0.36
C GLN A 181 -10.59 -12.50 0.20
N SER A 182 -10.20 -13.52 -0.56
CA SER A 182 -10.25 -14.92 -0.17
C SER A 182 -9.09 -15.73 -0.74
N ILE A 183 -8.93 -16.97 -0.23
CA ILE A 183 -8.00 -17.95 -0.80
C ILE A 183 -8.38 -18.33 -2.24
N VAL A 184 -9.68 -18.33 -2.55
CA VAL A 184 -10.16 -18.65 -3.90
C VAL A 184 -9.69 -17.57 -4.89
N ASP A 185 -9.76 -16.30 -4.51
CA ASP A 185 -9.25 -15.19 -5.33
C ASP A 185 -7.74 -15.30 -5.54
N LEU A 186 -6.99 -15.67 -4.49
CA LEU A 186 -5.55 -15.92 -4.59
C LEU A 186 -5.23 -17.04 -5.59
N GLN A 187 -5.94 -18.16 -5.52
CA GLN A 187 -5.75 -19.27 -6.45
C GLN A 187 -6.03 -18.85 -7.90
N GLN A 188 -7.08 -18.08 -8.13
CA GLN A 188 -7.41 -17.53 -9.45
C GLN A 188 -6.35 -16.55 -9.94
N ALA A 189 -5.86 -15.66 -9.07
CA ALA A 189 -4.78 -14.71 -9.39
C ALA A 189 -3.49 -15.44 -9.77
N LEU A 190 -3.09 -16.48 -9.02
CA LEU A 190 -1.89 -17.27 -9.33
C LEU A 190 -2.04 -18.08 -10.62
N GLN A 191 -3.23 -18.62 -10.90
CA GLN A 191 -3.53 -19.27 -12.18
C GLN A 191 -3.44 -18.29 -13.35
N PHE A 192 -3.99 -17.07 -13.18
CA PHE A 192 -3.88 -16.00 -14.16
C PHE A 192 -2.41 -15.66 -14.41
N SER A 193 -1.62 -15.46 -13.36
CA SER A 193 -0.19 -15.16 -13.46
C SER A 193 0.56 -16.21 -14.27
N LYS A 194 0.32 -17.50 -13.98
CA LYS A 194 0.94 -18.62 -14.69
C LYS A 194 0.51 -18.71 -16.16
N ALA A 195 -0.76 -18.43 -16.46
CA ALA A 195 -1.26 -18.42 -17.83
C ALA A 195 -0.68 -17.28 -18.68
N HIS A 196 -0.19 -16.22 -18.04
CA HIS A 196 0.34 -15.01 -18.67
C HIS A 196 1.85 -14.85 -18.58
N ASP A 197 2.55 -15.80 -17.93
CA ASP A 197 3.99 -15.70 -17.69
C ASP A 197 4.38 -14.43 -16.93
N LEU A 198 3.57 -14.07 -15.92
CA LEU A 198 3.80 -12.91 -15.05
C LEU A 198 4.38 -13.37 -13.72
N ASN A 199 5.33 -12.58 -13.20
CA ASN A 199 5.72 -12.64 -11.80
C ASN A 199 4.60 -12.09 -10.91
N VAL A 200 4.67 -12.41 -9.61
CA VAL A 200 3.68 -11.98 -8.62
C VAL A 200 4.35 -11.12 -7.57
N LEU A 201 3.88 -9.88 -7.42
CA LEU A 201 4.28 -9.01 -6.32
C LEU A 201 3.13 -8.94 -5.31
N LEU A 202 3.38 -9.39 -4.09
CA LEU A 202 2.40 -9.31 -3.01
C LEU A 202 2.42 -7.93 -2.38
N LEU A 203 1.29 -7.24 -2.46
CA LEU A 203 1.10 -5.91 -1.91
C LEU A 203 0.19 -6.01 -0.69
N SER A 204 0.73 -5.70 0.48
CA SER A 204 -0.05 -5.58 1.72
C SER A 204 -0.31 -4.10 1.97
N GLY A 205 0.17 -3.55 3.09
CA GLY A 205 0.04 -2.11 3.38
C GLY A 205 1.14 -1.24 2.75
N GLY A 206 2.04 -1.81 1.94
CA GLY A 206 3.10 -1.09 1.24
C GLY A 206 4.02 -0.23 2.10
N SER A 207 4.11 -0.53 3.40
CA SER A 207 4.78 0.33 4.38
C SER A 207 6.29 0.15 4.46
N ASN A 208 6.83 -0.79 3.69
CA ASN A 208 8.22 -1.21 3.75
C ASN A 208 8.75 -1.69 2.39
N MET A 209 8.32 -1.01 1.33
CA MET A 209 8.60 -1.37 -0.06
C MET A 209 9.17 -0.17 -0.81
N MET A 210 10.12 -0.42 -1.69
CA MET A 210 10.60 0.51 -2.70
C MET A 210 10.26 -0.06 -4.07
N LEU A 211 9.36 0.64 -4.76
CA LEU A 211 8.78 0.20 -6.01
C LEU A 211 9.37 1.02 -7.17
N PRO A 212 9.66 0.39 -8.33
CA PRO A 212 10.08 1.10 -9.53
C PRO A 212 8.87 1.82 -10.16
N GLU A 213 9.13 2.71 -11.11
CA GLU A 213 8.06 3.45 -11.80
C GLU A 213 7.12 2.54 -12.59
N HIS A 214 7.67 1.48 -13.19
CA HIS A 214 6.93 0.50 -13.96
C HIS A 214 7.17 -0.92 -13.45
N ILE A 215 6.10 -1.66 -13.20
CA ILE A 215 6.10 -3.03 -12.70
C ILE A 215 5.37 -3.92 -13.70
N HIS A 216 6.12 -4.68 -14.50
CA HIS A 216 5.63 -5.73 -15.36
C HIS A 216 5.43 -7.04 -14.59
N ALA A 217 4.48 -7.02 -13.65
CA ALA A 217 4.06 -8.17 -12.86
C ALA A 217 2.55 -8.10 -12.56
N LEU A 218 2.02 -9.19 -12.01
CA LEU A 218 0.74 -9.19 -11.31
C LEU A 218 0.94 -8.72 -9.87
N VAL A 219 0.50 -7.49 -9.58
CA VAL A 219 0.44 -6.98 -8.21
C VAL A 219 -0.82 -7.50 -7.54
N VAL A 220 -0.66 -8.26 -6.46
CA VAL A 220 -1.76 -8.87 -5.70
C VAL A 220 -1.90 -8.14 -4.36
N ALA A 221 -2.93 -7.31 -4.24
CA ALA A 221 -3.26 -6.62 -2.99
C ALA A 221 -4.04 -7.53 -2.04
N ILE A 222 -3.50 -7.77 -0.84
CA ILE A 222 -4.10 -8.67 0.16
C ILE A 222 -5.13 -7.92 1.02
N ASP A 223 -6.40 -8.32 0.93
CA ASP A 223 -7.53 -7.78 1.71
C ASP A 223 -8.43 -8.90 2.26
N ILE A 224 -7.82 -9.95 2.81
CA ILE A 224 -8.53 -11.01 3.53
C ILE A 224 -8.77 -10.54 4.96
N GLN A 225 -10.02 -10.34 5.36
CA GLN A 225 -10.42 -9.82 6.67
C GLN A 225 -11.27 -10.87 7.41
N ASP A 226 -10.79 -11.37 8.55
CA ASP A 226 -11.53 -12.23 9.49
C ASP A 226 -10.86 -12.18 10.89
N ALA A 227 -11.64 -12.24 11.98
CA ALA A 227 -11.12 -12.35 13.34
C ALA A 227 -11.97 -13.24 14.26
N GLU A 228 -11.38 -14.30 14.84
CA GLU A 228 -12.04 -15.20 15.82
C GLU A 228 -11.20 -15.41 17.11
N SER A 229 -11.84 -15.89 18.20
CA SER A 229 -11.40 -15.73 19.60
C SER A 229 -10.39 -16.76 20.18
N LYS A 230 -9.70 -16.32 21.25
CA LYS A 230 -8.75 -17.02 22.16
C LYS A 230 -7.70 -17.89 21.45
N THR A 231 -6.50 -17.32 21.36
CA THR A 231 -5.68 -17.40 20.14
C THR A 231 -6.42 -16.71 19.01
N ILE A 232 -5.99 -15.53 18.63
CA ILE A 232 -6.71 -14.71 17.67
C ILE A 232 -6.18 -15.01 16.30
N LYS A 233 -7.02 -15.63 15.46
CA LYS A 233 -6.75 -15.72 14.03
C LYS A 233 -7.14 -14.40 13.40
N VAL A 234 -6.22 -13.74 12.71
CA VAL A 234 -6.44 -12.43 12.10
C VAL A 234 -6.09 -12.48 10.63
N GLY A 235 -7.02 -12.04 9.78
CA GLY A 235 -6.82 -11.92 8.35
C GLY A 235 -5.65 -10.99 7.99
N ALA A 236 -4.86 -11.38 6.99
CA ALA A 236 -3.66 -10.65 6.56
C ALA A 236 -3.94 -9.22 6.07
N GLY A 237 -5.18 -8.93 5.65
CA GLY A 237 -5.63 -7.62 5.18
C GLY A 237 -5.99 -6.62 6.28
N GLN A 238 -6.04 -7.05 7.54
CA GLN A 238 -6.40 -6.16 8.66
C GLN A 238 -5.33 -5.08 8.88
N VAL A 239 -5.74 -3.82 9.06
CA VAL A 239 -4.83 -2.72 9.42
C VAL A 239 -4.17 -3.03 10.77
N TRP A 240 -2.83 -3.05 10.80
CA TRP A 240 -2.06 -3.45 11.99
C TRP A 240 -2.38 -2.57 13.20
N HIS A 241 -2.37 -1.25 13.02
CA HIS A 241 -2.59 -0.33 14.13
C HIS A 241 -3.98 -0.50 14.75
N ASP A 242 -5.01 -0.65 13.92
CA ASP A 242 -6.39 -0.84 14.35
C ASP A 242 -6.55 -2.17 15.09
N PHE A 243 -5.87 -3.22 14.63
CA PHE A 243 -5.81 -4.49 15.35
C PHE A 243 -5.20 -4.31 16.75
N VAL A 244 -4.07 -3.61 16.89
CA VAL A 244 -3.43 -3.37 18.21
C VAL A 244 -4.33 -2.52 19.14
N LEU A 245 -5.06 -1.55 18.60
CA LEU A 245 -6.07 -0.79 19.35
C LEU A 245 -7.19 -1.72 19.82
N TRP A 246 -7.74 -2.50 18.91
CA TRP A 246 -8.80 -3.45 19.21
C TRP A 246 -8.39 -4.46 20.28
N THR A 247 -7.18 -5.06 20.22
CA THR A 247 -6.72 -6.03 21.23
C THR A 247 -6.72 -5.43 22.63
N THR A 248 -6.34 -4.16 22.76
CA THR A 248 -6.35 -3.46 24.05
C THR A 248 -7.80 -3.25 24.54
N THR A 249 -8.75 -2.89 23.67
CA THR A 249 -10.18 -2.82 24.05
C THR A 249 -10.77 -4.16 24.50
N GLN A 250 -10.23 -5.27 23.98
CA GLN A 250 -10.63 -6.63 24.34
C GLN A 250 -9.86 -7.18 25.56
N GLN A 251 -9.04 -6.35 26.23
CA GLN A 251 -8.19 -6.76 27.35
C GLN A 251 -7.22 -7.91 26.99
N LEU A 252 -6.67 -7.85 25.78
CA LEU A 252 -5.65 -8.76 25.26
C LEU A 252 -4.33 -8.00 25.10
N TYR A 253 -3.27 -8.54 25.69
CA TYR A 253 -2.02 -7.81 25.90
C TYR A 253 -0.83 -8.45 25.17
N GLY A 254 0.23 -7.66 25.00
CA GLY A 254 1.49 -8.04 24.35
C GLY A 254 1.85 -7.13 23.18
N LEU A 255 0.86 -6.58 22.48
CA LEU A 255 1.09 -5.81 21.25
C LEU A 255 1.22 -4.29 21.47
N GLN A 256 1.03 -3.79 22.70
CA GLN A 256 0.95 -2.35 22.97
C GLN A 256 2.21 -1.57 22.56
N ASN A 257 3.40 -2.15 22.76
CA ASN A 257 4.68 -1.59 22.31
C ASN A 257 4.78 -1.44 20.78
N LEU A 258 3.96 -2.18 20.03
CA LEU A 258 3.95 -2.21 18.57
C LEU A 258 2.87 -1.30 17.96
N ALA A 259 2.21 -0.48 18.79
CA ALA A 259 1.21 0.48 18.32
C ALA A 259 1.82 1.49 17.32
N LEU A 260 1.00 1.96 16.37
CA LEU A 260 1.38 2.94 15.35
C LEU A 260 2.52 2.48 14.42
N ILE A 261 2.73 1.17 14.27
CA ILE A 261 3.49 0.62 13.13
C ILE A 261 2.56 0.62 11.91
N PRO A 262 2.97 1.18 10.77
CA PRO A 262 2.15 1.18 9.55
C PRO A 262 2.14 -0.19 8.87
N GLY A 263 1.08 -0.49 8.12
CA GLY A 263 0.94 -1.72 7.34
C GLY A 263 -0.26 -2.58 7.76
N LEU A 264 -0.36 -3.77 7.18
CA LEU A 264 -1.39 -4.76 7.53
C LEU A 264 -0.77 -5.92 8.30
N VAL A 265 -1.63 -6.68 8.98
CA VAL A 265 -1.25 -7.84 9.80
C VAL A 265 -0.43 -8.87 9.03
N GLY A 266 -0.74 -9.12 7.75
CA GLY A 266 -0.01 -10.09 6.94
C GLY A 266 1.48 -9.77 6.74
N ALA A 267 1.85 -8.50 6.80
CA ALA A 267 3.25 -8.07 6.67
C ALA A 267 4.03 -8.16 7.99
N SER A 268 3.35 -8.30 9.13
CA SER A 268 3.99 -8.30 10.45
C SER A 268 5.01 -9.43 10.65
N PRO A 269 4.75 -10.68 10.20
CA PRO A 269 5.70 -11.79 10.40
C PRO A 269 6.92 -11.68 9.47
N VAL A 270 6.76 -11.10 8.28
CA VAL A 270 7.80 -11.10 7.23
C VAL A 270 9.12 -10.53 7.75
N GLN A 271 9.07 -9.38 8.39
CA GLN A 271 10.25 -8.76 8.99
C GLN A 271 10.26 -8.86 10.52
N ASN A 272 9.43 -9.71 11.13
CA ASN A 272 9.29 -9.77 12.59
C ASN A 272 9.23 -8.35 13.22
N ILE A 273 8.20 -7.59 12.85
CA ILE A 273 8.11 -6.15 13.20
C ILE A 273 8.35 -5.97 14.71
N GLY A 274 9.10 -4.92 15.07
CA GLY A 274 9.47 -4.71 16.45
C GLY A 274 9.73 -3.25 16.77
N ALA A 275 9.28 -2.84 17.96
CA ALA A 275 9.43 -1.49 18.48
C ALA A 275 9.47 -1.55 20.02
N TYR A 276 10.22 -0.61 20.62
CA TYR A 276 10.28 -0.43 22.07
C TYR A 276 10.60 -1.71 22.87
N GLY A 277 11.55 -2.51 22.37
CA GLY A 277 12.03 -3.72 23.04
C GLY A 277 11.11 -4.94 22.89
N VAL A 278 10.15 -4.88 21.98
CA VAL A 278 9.21 -5.97 21.69
C VAL A 278 9.24 -6.31 20.21
N GLU A 279 9.16 -7.59 19.89
CA GLU A 279 9.03 -8.12 18.53
C GLU A 279 7.75 -8.96 18.39
N VAL A 280 7.09 -8.88 17.23
CA VAL A 280 5.79 -9.53 17.01
C VAL A 280 5.87 -11.06 17.10
N GLY A 281 7.01 -11.65 16.73
CA GLY A 281 7.26 -13.08 16.80
C GLY A 281 7.10 -13.66 18.21
N GLU A 282 7.23 -12.84 19.26
CA GLU A 282 6.98 -13.23 20.66
C GLU A 282 5.51 -13.62 20.90
N PHE A 283 4.59 -13.10 20.09
CA PHE A 283 3.14 -13.28 20.26
C PHE A 283 2.49 -14.03 19.10
N ILE A 284 3.24 -14.42 18.08
CA ILE A 284 2.73 -15.27 16.99
C ILE A 284 2.79 -16.72 17.47
N GLN A 285 1.68 -17.45 17.31
CA GLN A 285 1.64 -18.90 17.50
C GLN A 285 1.92 -19.62 16.19
N SER A 286 1.26 -19.20 15.12
CA SER A 286 1.47 -19.73 13.78
C SER A 286 1.08 -18.72 12.71
N VAL A 287 1.56 -18.96 11.49
CA VAL A 287 1.23 -18.18 10.31
C VAL A 287 0.58 -19.12 9.30
N GLU A 288 -0.66 -18.83 8.91
CA GLU A 288 -1.33 -19.56 7.84
C GLU A 288 -0.94 -18.96 6.49
N VAL A 289 -0.34 -19.81 5.67
CA VAL A 289 0.18 -19.44 4.36
C VAL A 289 -0.43 -20.31 3.27
N TYR A 290 -0.59 -19.75 2.08
CA TYR A 290 -0.66 -20.55 0.87
C TYR A 290 0.76 -20.74 0.33
N ASP A 291 1.24 -21.98 0.27
CA ASP A 291 2.55 -22.32 -0.30
C ASP A 291 2.41 -22.47 -1.81
N ARG A 292 3.00 -21.53 -2.57
CA ARG A 292 2.95 -21.49 -4.04
C ARG A 292 3.64 -22.68 -4.69
N GLN A 293 4.56 -23.36 -4.00
CA GLN A 293 5.26 -24.52 -4.54
C GLN A 293 4.40 -25.79 -4.43
N SER A 294 3.80 -26.03 -3.27
CA SER A 294 2.95 -27.21 -3.03
C SER A 294 1.49 -27.00 -3.43
N ALA A 295 1.07 -25.76 -3.66
CA ALA A 295 -0.31 -25.35 -3.91
C ALA A 295 -1.28 -25.69 -2.76
N LEU A 296 -0.78 -25.78 -1.53
CA LEU A 296 -1.54 -26.13 -0.33
C LEU A 296 -1.54 -24.98 0.68
N THR A 297 -2.62 -24.91 1.47
CA THR A 297 -2.66 -24.08 2.67
C THR A 297 -1.94 -24.80 3.82
N LEU A 298 -0.94 -24.15 4.41
CA LEU A 298 -0.13 -24.66 5.50
C LEU A 298 -0.24 -23.72 6.71
N SER A 299 -0.03 -24.27 7.92
CA SER A 299 0.14 -23.48 9.14
C SER A 299 1.55 -23.68 9.66
N ILE A 300 2.41 -22.66 9.50
CA ILE A 300 3.81 -22.70 9.93
C ILE A 300 3.85 -22.23 11.39
N GLN A 301 4.36 -23.08 12.30
CA GLN A 301 4.46 -22.72 13.71
C GLN A 301 5.53 -21.63 13.91
N ALA A 302 5.38 -20.82 14.95
CA ALA A 302 6.31 -19.70 15.21
C ALA A 302 7.77 -20.14 15.35
N GLN A 303 8.02 -21.32 15.93
CA GLN A 303 9.36 -21.93 16.02
C GLN A 303 9.98 -22.22 14.64
N ASP A 304 9.16 -22.49 13.64
CA ASP A 304 9.59 -22.82 12.28
C ASP A 304 9.68 -21.57 11.40
N CYS A 305 9.14 -20.43 11.85
CA CYS A 305 9.22 -19.14 11.15
C CYS A 305 10.61 -18.49 11.22
N GLN A 306 11.51 -19.02 12.06
CA GLN A 306 12.89 -18.52 12.26
C GLN A 306 12.97 -17.01 12.52
N PHE A 307 12.06 -16.50 13.36
CA PHE A 307 12.05 -15.08 13.70
C PHE A 307 13.37 -14.65 14.35
N SER A 308 13.95 -13.59 13.81
CA SER A 308 15.08 -12.87 14.40
C SER A 308 14.96 -11.39 14.07
N TYR A 309 15.95 -10.58 14.47
CA TYR A 309 15.90 -9.14 14.29
C TYR A 309 15.71 -8.77 12.80
N ARG A 310 14.54 -8.22 12.45
CA ARG A 310 14.16 -7.81 11.09
C ARG A 310 14.15 -8.93 10.04
N HIS A 311 13.92 -10.17 10.48
CA HIS A 311 14.07 -11.35 9.64
C HIS A 311 13.14 -12.52 10.03
N SER A 312 12.76 -13.32 9.03
CA SER A 312 12.00 -14.57 9.12
C SER A 312 12.19 -15.37 7.83
N ILE A 313 11.78 -16.65 7.81
CA ILE A 313 11.80 -17.48 6.60
C ILE A 313 11.02 -16.88 5.42
N PHE A 314 10.05 -16.00 5.68
CA PHE A 314 9.24 -15.37 4.64
C PHE A 314 10.06 -14.37 3.81
N LYS A 315 11.25 -13.95 4.30
CA LYS A 315 12.22 -13.16 3.52
C LYS A 315 13.22 -14.02 2.76
N ASP A 316 13.49 -15.24 3.22
CA ASP A 316 14.49 -16.13 2.60
C ASP A 316 14.03 -16.61 1.22
N ASP A 317 12.74 -16.94 1.11
CA ASP A 317 12.10 -17.33 -0.16
C ASP A 317 10.85 -16.47 -0.37
N PRO A 318 11.02 -15.22 -0.82
CA PRO A 318 9.92 -14.25 -0.93
C PRO A 318 8.86 -14.64 -1.96
N ASP A 319 9.18 -15.57 -2.86
CA ASP A 319 8.28 -16.03 -3.90
C ASP A 319 7.46 -17.27 -3.48
N ARG A 320 7.71 -17.85 -2.31
CA ARG A 320 7.06 -19.11 -1.94
C ARG A 320 5.76 -18.92 -1.19
N TYR A 321 5.74 -18.11 -0.15
CA TYR A 321 4.64 -18.07 0.80
C TYR A 321 3.77 -16.83 0.62
N VAL A 322 2.46 -17.03 0.52
CA VAL A 322 1.47 -15.94 0.64
C VAL A 322 0.83 -16.02 2.02
N ILE A 323 1.09 -15.04 2.89
CA ILE A 323 0.50 -14.99 4.24
C ILE A 323 -0.97 -14.59 4.13
N THR A 324 -1.85 -15.41 4.70
CA THR A 324 -3.31 -15.24 4.60
C THR A 324 -3.93 -14.91 5.95
N HIS A 325 -3.43 -15.53 7.01
CA HIS A 325 -3.79 -15.20 8.39
C HIS A 325 -2.57 -15.30 9.30
N VAL A 326 -2.57 -14.50 10.35
CA VAL A 326 -1.61 -14.59 11.44
C VAL A 326 -2.37 -14.96 12.71
N ILE A 327 -1.89 -16.00 13.39
CA ILE A 327 -2.52 -16.55 14.58
C ILE A 327 -1.72 -16.07 15.79
N PHE A 328 -2.31 -15.18 16.58
CA PHE A 328 -1.67 -14.56 17.73
C PHE A 328 -2.06 -15.23 19.05
N LYS A 329 -1.06 -15.55 19.88
CA LYS A 329 -1.23 -15.95 21.27
C LYS A 329 -0.95 -14.76 22.19
N LEU A 330 -2.01 -13.99 22.44
CA LEU A 330 -1.95 -12.80 23.30
C LEU A 330 -2.14 -13.14 24.78
N LEU A 331 -1.62 -12.26 25.63
CA LEU A 331 -1.67 -12.40 27.08
C LEU A 331 -3.02 -11.94 27.63
N LYS A 332 -3.48 -12.57 28.71
CA LYS A 332 -4.69 -12.15 29.46
C LYS A 332 -4.39 -11.22 30.63
N HIS A 333 -3.11 -11.09 30.97
CA HIS A 333 -2.60 -10.19 31.98
C HIS A 333 -1.50 -9.37 31.32
N ALA A 334 -1.45 -8.09 31.62
CA ALA A 334 -0.47 -7.20 31.03
C ALA A 334 0.94 -7.56 31.52
N ASP A 335 1.86 -7.77 30.57
CA ASP A 335 3.32 -7.83 30.81
C ASP A 335 3.93 -6.59 30.14
N LEU A 336 3.95 -5.49 30.88
CA LEU A 336 4.29 -4.17 30.34
C LEU A 336 5.80 -4.06 30.12
N LYS A 337 6.23 -3.96 28.85
CA LYS A 337 7.62 -3.74 28.49
C LYS A 337 7.93 -2.24 28.46
N VAL A 338 8.35 -1.71 29.60
CA VAL A 338 8.57 -0.24 29.78
C VAL A 338 10.04 0.18 29.77
N ASN A 339 10.97 -0.76 29.69
CA ASN A 339 12.41 -0.50 29.88
C ASN A 339 13.11 0.15 28.67
N TYR A 340 12.37 0.51 27.61
CA TYR A 340 12.96 1.06 26.39
C TYR A 340 12.84 2.58 26.32
N GLY A 341 13.98 3.27 26.40
CA GLY A 341 14.06 4.73 26.23
C GLY A 341 13.16 5.49 27.22
N ASP A 342 12.44 6.49 26.71
CA ASP A 342 11.61 7.41 27.50
C ASP A 342 10.32 6.77 28.07
N LEU A 343 10.01 5.51 27.71
CA LEU A 343 8.77 4.86 28.15
C LEU A 343 8.68 4.67 29.65
N LYS A 344 9.81 4.40 30.31
CA LYS A 344 9.84 4.16 31.76
C LYS A 344 9.36 5.38 32.53
N ASP A 345 9.81 6.57 32.12
CA ASP A 345 9.46 7.83 32.76
C ASP A 345 8.02 8.25 32.41
N ALA A 346 7.58 7.99 31.17
CA ALA A 346 6.23 8.29 30.70
C ALA A 346 5.12 7.43 31.35
N MET A 347 5.49 6.31 31.98
CA MET A 347 4.55 5.38 32.60
C MET A 347 4.48 5.45 34.13
N MET A 348 5.25 6.33 34.78
CA MET A 348 5.35 6.38 36.25
C MET A 348 4.01 6.56 36.97
N ASP A 349 3.08 7.32 36.39
CA ASP A 349 1.80 7.67 37.02
C ASP A 349 0.68 6.65 36.74
N ASP A 350 0.79 5.86 35.67
CA ASP A 350 -0.24 4.90 35.24
C ASP A 350 0.39 3.69 34.56
N MET A 351 0.45 2.58 35.30
CA MET A 351 0.97 1.29 34.83
C MET A 351 -0.13 0.40 34.21
N SER A 352 -0.91 0.97 33.28
CA SER A 352 -1.91 0.24 32.48
C SER A 352 -1.42 -0.02 31.04
N ALA A 353 -2.01 -1.02 30.39
CA ALA A 353 -1.73 -1.33 28.99
C ALA A 353 -2.26 -0.23 28.06
N GLU A 354 -3.39 0.37 28.42
CA GLU A 354 -4.00 1.52 27.77
C GLU A 354 -3.06 2.73 27.83
N ASN A 355 -2.45 3.00 29.00
CA ASN A 355 -1.45 4.05 29.10
C ASN A 355 -0.18 3.71 28.31
N LEU A 356 0.35 2.48 28.40
CA LEU A 356 1.49 2.06 27.58
C LEU A 356 1.24 2.32 26.09
N GLN A 357 0.07 1.89 25.59
CA GLN A 357 -0.32 2.13 24.20
C GLN A 357 -0.38 3.63 23.88
N LYS A 358 -1.00 4.45 24.74
CA LYS A 358 -1.05 5.91 24.56
C LYS A 358 0.33 6.54 24.55
N GLN A 359 1.22 6.17 25.47
CA GLN A 359 2.58 6.69 25.54
C GLN A 359 3.40 6.27 24.32
N VAL A 360 3.29 5.01 23.88
CA VAL A 360 3.93 4.55 22.64
C VAL A 360 3.45 5.36 21.45
N ILE A 361 2.13 5.57 21.30
CA ILE A 361 1.57 6.39 20.22
C ILE A 361 2.10 7.82 20.30
N HIS A 362 2.09 8.45 21.48
CA HIS A 362 2.57 9.81 21.68
C HIS A 362 4.06 9.97 21.35
N ILE A 363 4.92 9.08 21.87
CA ILE A 363 6.36 9.08 21.59
C ILE A 363 6.61 8.85 20.10
N ARG A 364 5.83 7.96 19.44
CA ARG A 364 5.95 7.75 18.00
C ARG A 364 5.52 8.97 17.21
N GLN A 365 4.38 9.59 17.50
CA GLN A 365 3.91 10.79 16.79
C GLN A 365 4.83 12.00 16.99
N SER A 366 5.51 12.11 18.14
CA SER A 366 6.47 13.20 18.35
C SER A 366 7.78 13.02 17.54
N LYS A 367 8.14 11.78 17.19
CA LYS A 367 9.44 11.45 16.55
C LYS A 367 9.32 11.03 15.09
N LEU A 368 8.28 10.28 14.72
CA LEU A 368 8.10 9.68 13.41
C LEU A 368 7.17 10.54 12.55
N PRO A 369 7.51 10.74 11.26
CA PRO A 369 6.61 11.42 10.34
C PRO A 369 5.39 10.55 10.05
N ASP A 370 4.21 11.17 10.02
CA ASP A 370 3.02 10.54 9.41
C ASP A 370 3.30 10.37 7.90
N PRO A 371 3.25 9.14 7.35
CA PRO A 371 3.43 8.94 5.91
C PRO A 371 2.46 9.73 5.02
N LYS A 372 1.32 10.17 5.55
CA LYS A 372 0.39 11.05 4.81
C LYS A 372 0.89 12.48 4.64
N GLU A 373 1.65 13.00 5.62
CA GLU A 373 2.24 14.34 5.55
C GLU A 373 3.67 14.29 4.98
N TYR A 374 4.41 13.25 5.33
CA TYR A 374 5.80 13.04 4.95
C TYR A 374 5.96 11.58 4.48
N PRO A 375 5.69 11.26 3.21
CA PRO A 375 5.81 9.92 2.67
C PRO A 375 7.14 9.23 3.04
N ASN A 376 7.05 8.07 3.69
CA ASN A 376 8.18 7.33 4.24
C ASN A 376 7.86 5.84 4.44
N VAL A 377 8.88 5.02 4.70
CA VAL A 377 8.76 3.58 5.00
C VAL A 377 9.23 3.24 6.41
N GLY A 378 9.06 4.19 7.34
CA GLY A 378 9.59 4.09 8.69
C GLY A 378 11.11 4.20 8.74
N SER A 379 11.74 3.38 9.58
CA SER A 379 13.20 3.30 9.66
C SER A 379 13.75 2.80 8.33
N PHE A 380 14.52 3.63 7.64
CA PHE A 380 15.04 3.27 6.32
C PHE A 380 16.23 2.32 6.39
N PHE A 381 17.02 2.38 7.47
CA PHE A 381 18.17 1.49 7.69
C PHE A 381 17.97 0.62 8.92
N LYS A 382 18.46 -0.62 8.84
CA LYS A 382 18.60 -1.49 10.01
C LYS A 382 19.67 -0.93 10.94
N ASN A 383 19.57 -1.24 12.23
CA ASN A 383 20.66 -0.99 13.16
C ASN A 383 21.81 -1.99 12.90
N PRO A 384 23.03 -1.53 12.56
CA PRO A 384 24.13 -2.43 12.26
C PRO A 384 24.53 -3.24 13.49
N ILE A 385 24.81 -4.52 13.27
CA ILE A 385 25.33 -5.45 14.28
C ILE A 385 26.76 -5.75 13.88
N ILE A 386 27.72 -5.35 14.73
CA ILE A 386 29.16 -5.50 14.48
C ILE A 386 29.81 -6.37 15.55
N LYS A 387 31.03 -6.83 15.28
CA LYS A 387 31.78 -7.64 16.26
C LYS A 387 32.28 -6.77 17.41
N GLN A 388 32.39 -7.34 18.60
CA GLN A 388 32.92 -6.65 19.79
C GLN A 388 34.29 -5.98 19.53
N GLN A 389 35.17 -6.60 18.73
CA GLN A 389 36.49 -6.06 18.40
C GLN A 389 36.41 -4.77 17.58
N GLU A 390 35.51 -4.72 16.59
CA GLU A 390 35.27 -3.52 15.77
C GLU A 390 34.65 -2.42 16.65
N PHE A 391 33.71 -2.79 17.51
CA PHE A 391 33.08 -1.87 18.46
C PHE A 391 34.08 -1.23 19.43
N SER A 392 35.05 -1.99 19.96
CA SER A 392 36.08 -1.46 20.85
C SER A 392 36.92 -0.34 20.22
N GLN A 393 37.15 -0.37 18.90
CA GLN A 393 37.83 0.71 18.19
C GLN A 393 36.92 1.92 17.97
N LEU A 394 35.64 1.66 17.70
CA LEU A 394 34.64 2.69 17.43
C LEU A 394 34.31 3.51 18.68
N ILE A 395 34.06 2.86 19.82
CA ILE A 395 33.72 3.50 21.10
C ILE A 395 34.85 4.40 21.61
N ALA A 396 36.11 4.07 21.32
CA ALA A 396 37.26 4.90 21.68
C ALA A 396 37.29 6.24 20.92
N LYS A 397 36.84 6.25 19.66
CA LYS A 397 36.72 7.48 18.85
C LYS A 397 35.42 8.23 19.10
N PHE A 398 34.35 7.50 19.42
CA PHE A 398 33.00 8.03 19.62
C PHE A 398 32.40 7.54 20.95
N PRO A 399 32.82 8.11 22.10
CA PRO A 399 32.45 7.61 23.43
C PRO A 399 30.94 7.59 23.72
N ASN A 400 30.18 8.47 23.05
CA ASN A 400 28.74 8.64 23.27
C ASN A 400 27.88 7.82 22.30
N ILE A 401 28.45 6.91 21.51
CA ILE A 401 27.69 6.10 20.54
C ILE A 401 26.68 5.18 21.26
N PRO A 402 25.37 5.31 20.99
CA PRO A 402 24.38 4.42 21.60
C PRO A 402 24.52 3.00 21.06
N HIS A 403 24.64 2.05 21.96
CA HIS A 403 24.91 0.66 21.63
C HIS A 403 24.23 -0.30 22.61
N TYR A 404 23.97 -1.51 22.13
CA TYR A 404 23.29 -2.56 22.89
C TYR A 404 24.03 -3.89 22.67
N PRO A 405 24.50 -4.56 23.74
CA PRO A 405 25.08 -5.89 23.63
C PRO A 405 24.11 -6.88 22.99
N GLN A 406 24.62 -7.81 22.17
CA GLN A 406 23.87 -8.88 21.52
C GLN A 406 24.54 -10.24 21.81
N ALA A 407 23.84 -11.34 21.53
CA ALA A 407 24.39 -12.68 21.68
C ALA A 407 25.63 -12.89 20.77
N GLY A 408 26.50 -13.82 21.18
CA GLY A 408 27.65 -14.23 20.38
C GLY A 408 28.73 -13.15 20.19
N ASN A 409 28.97 -12.29 21.18
CA ASN A 409 29.97 -11.20 21.14
C ASN A 409 29.75 -10.18 20.02
N HIS A 410 28.48 -9.88 19.74
CA HIS A 410 28.09 -8.81 18.83
C HIS A 410 27.55 -7.61 19.59
N VAL A 411 27.63 -6.44 18.96
CA VAL A 411 27.09 -5.18 19.48
C VAL A 411 26.22 -4.54 18.41
N LYS A 412 24.99 -4.20 18.77
CA LYS A 412 24.07 -3.44 17.92
C LYS A 412 24.28 -1.96 18.14
N ILE A 413 24.49 -1.20 17.08
CA ILE A 413 24.70 0.25 17.11
C ILE A 413 23.45 0.97 16.60
N ALA A 414 23.11 2.10 17.19
CA ALA A 414 21.99 2.92 16.73
C ALA A 414 22.32 3.62 15.39
N ALA A 415 21.74 3.15 14.28
CA ALA A 415 21.92 3.74 12.95
C ALA A 415 21.49 5.21 12.88
N GLY A 416 20.39 5.56 13.54
CA GLY A 416 19.91 6.95 13.59
C GLY A 416 20.95 7.92 14.16
N TRP A 417 21.74 7.47 15.15
CA TRP A 417 22.83 8.29 15.71
C TRP A 417 23.98 8.45 14.70
N LEU A 418 24.38 7.39 14.00
CA LEU A 418 25.41 7.46 12.96
C LEU A 418 25.03 8.44 11.85
N ILE A 419 23.77 8.41 11.40
CA ILE A 419 23.24 9.30 10.36
C ILE A 419 23.20 10.75 10.84
N ASP A 420 22.70 10.99 12.07
CA ASP A 420 22.66 12.32 12.67
C ASP A 420 24.08 12.92 12.80
N GLN A 421 25.01 12.14 13.33
CA GLN A 421 26.41 12.56 13.45
C GLN A 421 27.10 12.74 12.10
N SER A 422 26.60 12.13 11.02
CA SER A 422 27.07 12.39 9.65
C SER A 422 26.47 13.65 9.02
N GLY A 423 25.65 14.41 9.78
CA GLY A 423 25.06 15.67 9.33
C GLY A 423 23.84 15.51 8.43
N TRP A 424 23.22 14.33 8.42
CA TRP A 424 22.09 14.05 7.54
C TRP A 424 20.72 14.37 8.13
N LYS A 425 20.60 14.55 9.45
CA LYS A 425 19.31 14.86 10.09
C LYS A 425 18.74 16.18 9.57
N GLY A 426 17.59 16.12 8.90
CA GLY A 426 16.96 17.27 8.26
C GLY A 426 17.59 17.69 6.91
N LYS A 427 18.63 16.99 6.46
CA LYS A 427 19.29 17.26 5.17
C LYS A 427 18.51 16.59 4.04
N GLN A 428 18.37 17.32 2.94
CA GLN A 428 17.73 16.86 1.71
C GLN A 428 18.73 16.80 0.56
N LEU A 429 18.51 15.85 -0.34
CA LEU A 429 19.09 15.76 -1.66
C LEU A 429 17.93 15.82 -2.67
N ASN A 430 17.73 17.00 -3.25
CA ASN A 430 16.55 17.31 -4.08
C ASN A 430 15.24 17.04 -3.32
N GLN A 431 14.39 16.16 -3.86
CA GLN A 431 13.07 15.80 -3.34
C GLN A 431 13.06 14.77 -2.21
N VAL A 432 14.22 14.21 -1.82
CA VAL A 432 14.32 13.17 -0.79
C VAL A 432 15.29 13.61 0.29
N GLY A 433 15.05 13.26 1.55
CA GLY A 433 15.99 13.58 2.64
C GLY A 433 15.73 12.80 3.91
N MET A 434 16.60 12.97 4.91
CA MET A 434 16.36 12.37 6.23
C MET A 434 15.53 13.32 7.10
N PHE A 435 14.57 12.76 7.82
CA PHE A 435 13.63 13.55 8.60
C PHE A 435 14.30 14.33 9.72
N HIS A 436 13.89 15.59 9.90
CA HIS A 436 14.50 16.51 10.87
C HIS A 436 14.32 16.09 12.34
N LYS A 437 13.27 15.31 12.67
CA LYS A 437 13.06 14.81 14.05
C LYS A 437 13.70 13.43 14.29
N GLN A 438 13.79 12.60 13.25
CA GLN A 438 14.31 11.24 13.34
C GLN A 438 15.21 10.92 12.14
N ALA A 439 16.52 10.93 12.37
CA ALA A 439 17.53 10.75 11.33
C ALA A 439 17.51 9.37 10.66
N LEU A 440 16.79 8.39 11.22
CA LEU A 440 16.65 7.06 10.63
C LEU A 440 15.55 6.99 9.55
N VAL A 441 14.69 8.00 9.46
CA VAL A 441 13.56 8.01 8.54
C VAL A 441 13.91 8.82 7.29
N LEU A 442 13.91 8.16 6.14
CA LEU A 442 14.00 8.82 4.85
C LEU A 442 12.60 9.23 4.40
N VAL A 443 12.47 10.48 3.97
CA VAL A 443 11.21 11.11 3.57
C VAL A 443 11.30 11.52 2.11
N ASN A 444 10.24 11.20 1.37
CA ASN A 444 9.96 11.79 0.09
C ASN A 444 9.13 13.08 0.31
N TYR A 445 9.71 14.23 -0.04
CA TYR A 445 9.13 15.56 0.16
C TYR A 445 8.33 16.06 -1.05
N ALA A 446 8.37 15.36 -2.18
CA ALA A 446 7.67 15.73 -3.41
C ALA A 446 7.35 14.48 -4.27
N ASP A 447 7.47 14.57 -5.59
CA ASP A 447 7.24 13.44 -6.52
C ASP A 447 8.54 12.67 -6.79
N ALA A 448 9.14 12.09 -5.74
CA ALA A 448 10.35 11.30 -5.87
C ALA A 448 10.19 10.05 -6.75
N THR A 449 11.21 9.79 -7.56
CA THR A 449 11.41 8.51 -8.24
C THR A 449 12.19 7.56 -7.33
N LEU A 450 12.17 6.26 -7.65
CA LEU A 450 13.05 5.29 -6.99
C LEU A 450 14.53 5.69 -7.11
N THR A 451 14.94 6.29 -8.23
CA THR A 451 16.31 6.78 -8.47
C THR A 451 16.71 7.86 -7.46
N ASP A 452 15.80 8.79 -7.13
CA ASP A 452 16.07 9.84 -6.13
C ASP A 452 16.24 9.27 -4.73
N VAL A 453 15.40 8.28 -4.39
CA VAL A 453 15.50 7.54 -3.11
C VAL A 453 16.83 6.81 -3.03
N ARG A 454 17.23 6.10 -4.09
CA ARG A 454 18.51 5.40 -4.18
C ARG A 454 19.70 6.32 -4.04
N ALA A 455 19.72 7.41 -4.79
CA ALA A 455 20.79 8.40 -4.72
C ALA A 455 20.95 8.95 -3.29
N THR A 456 19.83 9.21 -2.61
CA THR A 456 19.85 9.75 -1.25
C THR A 456 20.36 8.74 -0.22
N TYR A 457 19.83 7.50 -0.22
CA TYR A 457 20.28 6.52 0.78
C TYR A 457 21.73 6.08 0.54
N GLN A 458 22.19 6.03 -0.72
CA GLN A 458 23.59 5.73 -1.05
C GLN A 458 24.53 6.84 -0.57
N ALA A 459 24.12 8.11 -0.68
CA ALA A 459 24.88 9.23 -0.12
C ALA A 459 24.98 9.14 1.42
N VAL A 460 23.89 8.77 2.09
CA VAL A 460 23.90 8.52 3.55
C VAL A 460 24.83 7.37 3.92
N GLN A 461 24.74 6.22 3.21
CA GLN A 461 25.62 5.08 3.42
C GLN A 461 27.09 5.44 3.26
N LYS A 462 27.43 6.21 2.21
CA LYS A 462 28.79 6.67 1.94
C LYS A 462 29.32 7.52 3.08
N ASP A 463 28.60 8.56 3.50
CA ASP A 463 29.06 9.48 4.54
C ASP A 463 29.20 8.78 5.90
N VAL A 464 28.29 7.85 6.22
CA VAL A 464 28.38 7.04 7.45
C VAL A 464 29.57 6.09 7.39
N PHE A 465 29.81 5.45 6.24
CA PHE A 465 30.96 4.56 6.07
C PHE A 465 32.28 5.32 6.15
N GLU A 466 32.41 6.46 5.48
CA GLU A 466 33.61 7.30 5.52
C GLU A 466 33.92 7.79 6.94
N LYS A 467 32.89 8.12 7.73
CA LYS A 467 33.07 8.64 9.09
C LYS A 467 33.30 7.56 10.14
N PHE A 468 32.60 6.43 10.05
CA PHE A 468 32.55 5.41 11.12
C PHE A 468 33.14 4.06 10.72
N GLY A 469 33.34 3.80 9.42
CA GLY A 469 33.69 2.47 8.91
C GLY A 469 32.57 1.44 9.06
N VAL A 470 31.32 1.89 9.23
CA VAL A 470 30.15 1.04 9.45
C VAL A 470 29.25 1.10 8.22
N TYR A 471 28.91 -0.06 7.65
CA TYR A 471 27.94 -0.16 6.57
C TYR A 471 26.52 -0.17 7.13
N LEU A 472 25.66 0.68 6.57
CA LEU A 472 24.22 0.65 6.82
C LEU A 472 23.54 -0.20 5.75
N GLU A 473 22.67 -1.10 6.18
CA GLU A 473 21.84 -1.90 5.27
C GLU A 473 20.42 -1.31 5.26
N PRO A 474 19.84 -1.02 4.09
CA PRO A 474 18.44 -0.60 4.03
C PRO A 474 17.50 -1.69 4.57
N GLU A 475 16.47 -1.27 5.30
CA GLU A 475 15.37 -2.10 5.81
C GLU A 475 14.26 -2.38 4.77
N PRO A 476 13.84 -1.41 3.92
CA PRO A 476 12.74 -1.64 2.97
C PRO A 476 13.13 -2.63 1.88
N VAL A 477 12.13 -3.35 1.39
CA VAL A 477 12.31 -4.32 0.31
C VAL A 477 12.37 -3.60 -1.03
N LEU A 478 13.44 -3.80 -1.80
CA LEU A 478 13.59 -3.26 -3.14
C LEU A 478 13.01 -4.23 -4.17
N TYR A 479 12.15 -3.71 -5.05
CA TYR A 479 11.56 -4.45 -6.16
C TYR A 479 12.10 -3.95 -7.50
N ASN A 480 12.28 -4.87 -8.45
CA ASN A 480 12.65 -4.54 -9.83
C ASN A 480 11.42 -4.39 -10.73
N GLU A 481 11.64 -4.00 -11.99
CA GLU A 481 10.58 -3.80 -12.99
C GLU A 481 9.80 -5.08 -13.30
N LEU A 482 10.31 -6.26 -12.98
CA LEU A 482 9.60 -7.53 -13.14
C LEU A 482 8.84 -7.94 -11.88
N GLY A 483 8.73 -7.06 -10.87
CA GLY A 483 8.03 -7.32 -9.61
C GLY A 483 8.74 -8.31 -8.69
N LEU A 484 10.02 -8.62 -8.94
CA LEU A 484 10.84 -9.50 -8.10
C LEU A 484 11.63 -8.67 -7.08
N ILE A 485 11.92 -9.27 -5.92
CA ILE A 485 12.80 -8.66 -4.92
C ILE A 485 14.23 -8.68 -5.44
N GLU A 486 14.94 -7.56 -5.27
CA GLU A 486 16.37 -7.43 -5.58
C GLU A 486 17.17 -6.91 -4.38
N ASN A 487 18.49 -7.12 -4.42
CA ASN A 487 19.40 -6.55 -3.45
C ASN A 487 19.63 -5.05 -3.71
N HIS A 488 19.90 -4.31 -2.65
CA HIS A 488 20.07 -2.84 -2.66
C HIS A 488 21.27 -2.32 -3.42
#